data_AF-R6E556-F1
#
_entry.id   AF-R6E556-F1
#
_cell.length_a   1.000
_cell.length_b   1.000
_cell.length_c   1.000
_cell.angle_alpha   90.00
_cell.angle_beta   90.00
_cell.angle_gamma   90.00
#
_symmetry.space_group_name_H-M   'P 1'
#
loop_
_entity.id
_entity.type
_entity.pdbx_description
1 polymer ?
#
loop_
_entity_poly.entity_id
_entity_poly.type
_entity_poly.pdbx_seq_one_letter_code
_entity_poly.pdbx_strand_id
1 'polypeptide(L)'
;MRTEGDLIKINEWLLPLSWLYGLGVRFRNWLFDVGVKKSQAFDIPVISVGNITVGGSGKTPHVEYLVRLLKDKARVAVLSRGYKRKGKGFILADENTTMEEIGDEPFQMHRKFPDVAVAVEKKRVKGIELLQENPATKDVEVIVLDDAFQHRHVKPGINILLVDYHRLFIYDKLLPAGRLREPVSGKRRADIVIVTKCPKDLKPMEYRVLTKALDLFPYQGLYFTTINYRAPQYVFGGNEVKMEELKDHHVLLLAGIASPKHMEKDLEGKFASTRTLAFPDHHMFRRKDIARISEAFNALPHPRAIITTEKDAVRLRAAEGMDEEMKAHLLELPIQVDFMLEQENTFNEKIISYVRKNSRDSILVKRKDDHKPKDSHHTGNGPRTISFRDH
;
A
#
# COMPACT_ATOMS: atom_id res chain seq x y z
N MET A 1 -14.97 1.57 25.56
CA MET A 1 -14.42 2.37 24.46
C MET A 1 -12.93 2.02 24.40
N ARG A 2 -12.47 1.27 23.39
CA ARG A 2 -11.03 1.02 23.25
C ARG A 2 -10.37 2.40 23.17
N THR A 3 -9.40 2.70 24.02
CA THR A 3 -8.77 4.03 24.09
C THR A 3 -7.91 4.24 22.85
N GLU A 4 -8.57 4.69 21.78
CA GLU A 4 -8.00 5.05 20.48
C GLU A 4 -7.19 6.35 20.65
N GLY A 5 -5.95 6.22 21.12
CA GLY A 5 -5.03 7.34 21.36
C GLY A 5 -3.75 6.95 22.11
N ASP A 6 -3.82 5.92 22.95
CA ASP A 6 -2.72 5.53 23.87
C ASP A 6 -1.44 5.04 23.14
N LEU A 7 -1.54 4.73 21.85
CA LEU A 7 -0.41 4.29 21.01
C LEU A 7 0.29 5.44 20.28
N ILE A 8 -0.22 6.68 20.39
CA ILE A 8 0.41 7.87 19.82
C ILE A 8 1.19 8.57 20.94
N LYS A 9 2.52 8.42 20.89
CA LYS A 9 3.42 9.18 21.76
C LYS A 9 3.71 10.53 21.14
N ILE A 10 3.32 11.61 21.81
CA ILE A 10 3.65 12.98 21.43
C ILE A 10 4.78 13.48 22.31
N ASN A 11 5.87 13.89 21.69
CA ASN A 11 7.00 14.51 22.35
C ASN A 11 6.75 16.02 22.46
N GLU A 12 6.10 16.47 23.53
CA GLU A 12 5.64 17.87 23.68
C GLU A 12 6.79 18.90 23.59
N TRP A 13 7.95 18.57 24.17
CA TRP A 13 9.18 19.37 24.08
C TRP A 13 9.67 19.62 22.64
N LEU A 14 9.28 18.80 21.66
CA LEU A 14 9.63 18.97 20.25
C LEU A 14 8.57 19.76 19.46
N LEU A 15 7.48 20.20 20.08
CA LEU A 15 6.40 20.96 19.41
C LEU A 15 6.88 22.23 18.71
N PRO A 16 7.80 23.04 19.27
CA PRO A 16 8.31 24.22 18.56
C PRO A 16 8.98 23.85 17.23
N LEU A 17 9.73 22.74 17.20
CA LEU A 17 10.36 22.25 15.97
C LEU A 17 9.31 21.72 14.98
N SER A 18 8.22 21.12 15.47
CA SER A 18 7.09 20.71 14.63
C SER A 18 6.37 21.88 13.97
N TRP A 19 6.32 23.05 14.61
CA TRP A 19 5.76 24.25 13.99
C TRP A 19 6.62 24.76 12.83
N LEU A 20 7.95 24.80 13.02
CA LEU A 20 8.89 25.16 11.95
C LEU A 20 8.81 24.19 10.77
N TYR A 21 8.81 22.88 11.06
CA TYR A 21 8.59 21.84 10.06
C TYR A 21 7.26 22.04 9.33
N GLY A 22 6.19 22.25 10.09
CA GLY A 22 4.85 22.48 9.56
C GLY A 22 4.74 23.70 8.66
N LEU A 23 5.43 24.80 9.00
CA LEU A 23 5.51 25.99 8.16
C LEU A 23 6.15 25.66 6.80
N GLY A 24 7.28 24.96 6.80
CA GLY A 24 7.95 24.52 5.57
C GLY A 24 7.08 23.60 4.72
N VAL A 25 6.39 22.64 5.33
CA VAL A 25 5.48 21.73 4.61
C VAL A 25 4.26 22.47 4.07
N ARG A 26 3.67 23.38 4.84
CA ARG A 26 2.54 24.22 4.40
C ARG A 26 2.95 25.12 3.25
N PHE A 27 4.09 25.80 3.34
CA PHE A 27 4.62 26.63 2.27
C PHE A 27 4.86 25.82 1.00
N ARG A 28 5.52 24.65 1.11
CA ARG A 28 5.71 23.74 -0.03
C ARG A 28 4.37 23.34 -0.65
N ASN A 29 3.37 22.99 0.16
CA ASN A 29 2.06 22.60 -0.33
C ASN A 29 1.33 23.77 -1.00
N TRP A 30 1.42 24.97 -0.43
CA TRP A 30 0.88 26.20 -1.02
C TRP A 30 1.49 26.48 -2.39
N LEU A 31 2.81 26.31 -2.58
CA LEU A 31 3.47 26.45 -3.89
C LEU A 31 2.90 25.52 -4.98
N PHE A 32 2.42 24.33 -4.61
CA PHE A 32 1.70 23.46 -5.55
C PHE A 32 0.26 23.92 -5.76
N ASP A 33 -0.41 24.40 -4.71
CA ASP A 33 -1.79 24.88 -4.78
C ASP A 33 -1.92 26.12 -5.69
N VAL A 34 -0.93 27.01 -5.68
CA VAL A 34 -0.87 28.21 -6.56
C VAL A 34 -0.19 27.95 -7.92
N GLY A 35 0.23 26.71 -8.21
CA GLY A 35 0.80 26.33 -9.50
C GLY A 35 2.27 26.70 -9.75
N VAL A 36 2.98 27.29 -8.78
CA VAL A 36 4.43 27.59 -8.88
C VAL A 36 5.23 26.30 -9.05
N LYS A 37 4.90 25.26 -8.28
CA LYS A 37 5.41 23.90 -8.51
C LYS A 37 4.43 23.14 -9.38
N LYS A 38 4.92 22.60 -10.50
CA LYS A 38 4.10 21.86 -11.46
C LYS A 38 3.80 20.43 -10.99
N SER A 39 2.55 20.04 -11.18
CA SER A 39 2.06 18.66 -11.09
C SER A 39 1.76 18.16 -12.50
N GLN A 40 2.24 16.96 -12.81
CA GLN A 40 2.06 16.33 -14.12
C GLN A 40 1.03 15.21 -14.03
N ALA A 41 0.04 15.27 -14.91
CA ALA A 41 -0.86 14.16 -15.20
C ALA A 41 -0.27 13.32 -16.33
N PHE A 42 -0.68 12.06 -16.40
CA PHE A 42 -0.23 11.13 -17.42
C PHE A 42 -1.44 10.54 -18.15
N ASP A 43 -1.25 10.18 -19.41
CA ASP A 43 -2.29 9.56 -20.24
C ASP A 43 -2.57 8.11 -19.81
N ILE A 44 -1.58 7.46 -19.18
CA ILE A 44 -1.75 6.15 -18.57
C ILE A 44 -2.45 6.27 -17.20
N PRO A 45 -3.37 5.37 -16.84
CA PRO A 45 -3.97 5.28 -15.52
C PRO A 45 -2.89 5.21 -14.42
N VAL A 46 -2.94 6.13 -13.46
CA VAL A 46 -2.03 6.16 -12.30
C VAL A 46 -2.85 6.14 -11.01
N ILE A 47 -2.62 5.11 -10.19
CA ILE A 47 -3.22 4.93 -8.87
C ILE A 47 -2.12 5.16 -7.82
N SER A 48 -2.30 6.14 -6.95
CA SER A 48 -1.36 6.42 -5.86
C SER A 48 -1.85 5.82 -4.56
N VAL A 49 -0.98 5.10 -3.85
CA VAL A 49 -1.22 4.63 -2.49
C VAL A 49 -0.21 5.30 -1.56
N GLY A 50 -0.68 5.81 -0.43
CA GLY A 50 0.22 6.30 0.61
C GLY A 50 -0.52 6.73 1.88
N ASN A 51 0.22 7.30 2.81
CA ASN A 51 -0.32 7.81 4.07
C ASN A 51 0.31 9.17 4.42
N ILE A 52 -0.29 9.91 5.34
CA ILE A 52 0.27 11.18 5.83
C ILE A 52 1.11 11.04 7.11
N THR A 53 1.26 9.84 7.66
CA THR A 53 2.05 9.57 8.88
C THR A 53 3.35 8.83 8.56
N VAL A 54 4.34 8.85 9.46
CA VAL A 54 5.48 7.92 9.44
C VAL A 54 5.15 6.60 10.13
N GLY A 55 5.79 5.53 9.67
CA GLY A 55 5.59 4.15 10.14
C GLY A 55 4.64 3.33 9.27
N GLY A 56 4.50 2.06 9.60
CA GLY A 56 3.76 1.09 8.79
C GLY A 56 2.24 1.25 8.88
N SER A 57 1.64 1.95 7.91
CA SER A 57 0.18 2.10 7.73
C SER A 57 -0.48 0.98 6.91
N GLY A 58 0.26 -0.06 6.57
CA GLY A 58 -0.23 -1.16 5.72
C GLY A 58 -0.17 -0.88 4.23
N LYS A 59 0.73 0.00 3.75
CA LYS A 59 0.90 0.33 2.33
C LYS A 59 1.16 -0.89 1.46
N THR A 60 2.20 -1.66 1.76
CA THR A 60 2.60 -2.82 0.95
C THR A 60 1.42 -3.80 0.77
N PRO A 61 0.70 -4.25 1.82
CA PRO A 61 -0.49 -5.09 1.62
C PRO A 61 -1.59 -4.49 0.73
N HIS A 62 -1.83 -3.18 0.78
CA HIS A 62 -2.84 -2.54 -0.08
C HIS A 62 -2.36 -2.37 -1.52
N VAL A 63 -1.06 -2.14 -1.75
CA VAL A 63 -0.48 -2.17 -3.10
C VAL A 63 -0.58 -3.58 -3.67
N GLU A 64 -0.23 -4.61 -2.88
CA GLU A 64 -0.37 -6.00 -3.30
C GLU A 64 -1.84 -6.39 -3.59
N TYR A 65 -2.80 -5.87 -2.83
CA TYR A 65 -4.23 -6.03 -3.11
C TYR A 65 -4.60 -5.47 -4.48
N LEU A 66 -4.19 -4.23 -4.79
CA LEU A 66 -4.43 -3.61 -6.10
C LEU A 66 -3.77 -4.38 -7.24
N VAL A 67 -2.54 -4.87 -7.03
CA VAL A 67 -1.84 -5.69 -8.02
C VAL A 67 -2.64 -6.97 -8.29
N ARG A 68 -3.09 -7.70 -7.26
CA ARG A 68 -3.94 -8.90 -7.41
C ARG A 68 -5.25 -8.59 -8.14
N LEU A 69 -5.88 -7.48 -7.82
CA LEU A 69 -7.15 -7.06 -8.43
C LEU A 69 -7.01 -6.82 -9.94
N LEU A 70 -5.89 -6.21 -10.35
CA LEU A 70 -5.68 -5.67 -11.68
C LEU A 70 -4.85 -6.56 -12.61
N LYS A 71 -3.92 -7.38 -12.11
CA LYS A 71 -2.95 -8.12 -12.95
C LYS A 71 -3.58 -9.03 -14.00
N ASP A 72 -4.77 -9.58 -13.72
CA ASP A 72 -5.49 -10.48 -14.64
C ASP A 72 -6.39 -9.70 -15.64
N LYS A 73 -6.43 -8.36 -15.52
CA LYS A 73 -7.32 -7.48 -16.31
C LYS A 73 -6.57 -6.41 -17.08
N ALA A 74 -5.34 -6.10 -16.69
CA ALA A 74 -4.50 -5.09 -17.29
C ALA A 74 -3.02 -5.40 -16.99
N ARG A 75 -2.12 -4.91 -17.84
CA ARG A 75 -0.67 -4.94 -17.57
C ARG A 75 -0.31 -3.90 -16.50
N VAL A 76 0.00 -4.38 -15.30
CA VAL A 76 0.30 -3.54 -14.13
C VAL A 76 1.80 -3.29 -14.01
N ALA A 77 2.19 -2.05 -13.70
CA ALA A 77 3.50 -1.74 -13.16
C ALA A 77 3.39 -1.11 -11.76
N VAL A 78 4.31 -1.46 -10.86
CA VAL A 78 4.45 -0.85 -9.55
C VAL A 78 5.69 0.05 -9.56
N LEU A 79 5.51 1.31 -9.17
CA LEU A 79 6.62 2.25 -9.02
C LEU A 79 6.79 2.66 -7.56
N SER A 80 7.88 2.21 -6.94
CA SER A 80 8.23 2.55 -5.56
C SER A 80 9.45 3.46 -5.48
N ARG A 81 9.82 3.88 -4.26
CA ARG A 81 11.00 4.73 -3.99
C ARG A 81 12.26 3.90 -3.91
N GLY A 82 12.10 2.65 -3.46
CA GLY A 82 13.16 1.85 -2.90
C GLY A 82 13.73 2.54 -1.66
N TYR A 83 12.98 2.53 -0.57
CA TYR A 83 13.46 3.11 0.68
C TYR A 83 14.71 2.36 1.15
N LYS A 84 15.73 3.09 1.62
CA LYS A 84 17.04 2.56 2.06
C LYS A 84 17.82 1.72 1.02
N ARG A 85 17.42 1.71 -0.25
CA ARG A 85 18.19 1.02 -1.30
C ARG A 85 19.56 1.67 -1.52
N LYS A 86 20.53 0.85 -1.96
CA LYS A 86 21.87 1.28 -2.40
C LYS A 86 21.90 1.65 -3.88
N GLY A 87 21.02 1.07 -4.70
CA GLY A 87 20.90 1.38 -6.12
C GLY A 87 20.50 2.84 -6.38
N LYS A 88 21.01 3.43 -7.46
CA LYS A 88 20.76 4.83 -7.84
C LYS A 88 19.99 4.91 -9.15
N GLY A 89 19.22 5.98 -9.31
CA GLY A 89 18.43 6.21 -10.52
C GLY A 89 17.29 5.22 -10.68
N PHE A 90 16.81 5.09 -11.92
CA PHE A 90 15.75 4.17 -12.27
C PHE A 90 16.31 2.75 -12.37
N ILE A 91 15.65 1.80 -11.70
CA ILE A 91 15.94 0.37 -11.82
C ILE A 91 14.60 -0.33 -12.01
N LEU A 92 14.50 -1.11 -13.09
CA LEU A 92 13.42 -2.07 -13.31
C LEU A 92 13.92 -3.41 -12.78
N ALA A 93 13.17 -4.02 -11.87
CA ALA A 93 13.55 -5.28 -11.25
C ALA A 93 13.47 -6.43 -12.26
N ASP A 94 14.51 -7.26 -12.24
CA ASP A 94 14.63 -8.51 -12.98
C ASP A 94 15.11 -9.64 -12.04
N GLU A 95 15.30 -10.84 -12.59
CA GLU A 95 15.72 -12.03 -11.85
C GLU A 95 17.07 -11.88 -11.13
N ASN A 96 17.94 -10.99 -11.62
CA ASN A 96 19.28 -10.77 -11.05
C ASN A 96 19.29 -9.61 -10.04
N THR A 97 18.21 -8.84 -9.98
CA THR A 97 18.12 -7.64 -9.15
C THR A 97 18.09 -8.02 -7.68
N THR A 98 18.98 -7.42 -6.89
CA THR A 98 19.09 -7.72 -5.47
C THR A 98 18.20 -6.82 -4.61
N MET A 99 17.85 -7.29 -3.41
CA MET A 99 17.14 -6.48 -2.42
C MET A 99 17.90 -5.20 -2.03
N GLU A 100 19.23 -5.24 -2.01
CA GLU A 100 20.02 -4.04 -1.71
C GLU A 100 19.87 -2.97 -2.79
N GLU A 101 19.70 -3.36 -4.06
CA GLU A 101 19.58 -2.45 -5.18
C GLU A 101 18.24 -1.74 -5.24
N ILE A 102 17.14 -2.43 -4.93
CA ILE A 102 15.78 -1.87 -5.05
C ILE A 102 15.08 -1.62 -3.72
N GLY A 103 15.60 -2.15 -2.62
CA GLY A 103 15.00 -2.07 -1.28
C GLY A 103 14.11 -3.29 -0.97
N ASP A 104 13.76 -3.44 0.30
CA ASP A 104 13.03 -4.58 0.84
C ASP A 104 11.59 -4.68 0.32
N GLU A 105 10.80 -3.60 0.38
CA GLU A 105 9.40 -3.62 -0.06
C GLU A 105 9.25 -3.87 -1.58
N PRO A 106 10.03 -3.22 -2.48
CA PRO A 106 9.95 -3.51 -3.91
C PRO A 106 10.42 -4.93 -4.24
N PHE A 107 11.46 -5.41 -3.57
CA PHE A 107 11.94 -6.78 -3.76
C PHE A 107 10.91 -7.83 -3.32
N GLN A 108 10.22 -7.60 -2.20
CA GLN A 108 9.10 -8.44 -1.75
C GLN A 108 8.03 -8.53 -2.85
N MET A 109 7.60 -7.39 -3.39
CA MET A 109 6.56 -7.35 -4.42
C MET A 109 7.00 -8.04 -5.71
N HIS A 110 8.24 -7.79 -6.18
CA HIS A 110 8.78 -8.42 -7.38
C HIS A 110 8.78 -9.94 -7.26
N ARG A 111 9.23 -10.47 -6.12
CA ARG A 111 9.25 -11.93 -5.87
C ARG A 111 7.85 -12.54 -5.78
N LYS A 112 6.88 -11.81 -5.21
CA LYS A 112 5.50 -12.28 -5.03
C LYS A 112 4.69 -12.21 -6.33
N PHE A 113 5.07 -11.31 -7.25
CA PHE A 113 4.40 -11.07 -8.51
C PHE A 113 5.43 -11.00 -9.66
N PRO A 114 6.00 -12.14 -10.08
CA PRO A 114 7.05 -12.17 -11.11
C PRO A 114 6.59 -11.59 -12.45
N ASP A 115 5.29 -11.71 -12.78
CA ASP A 115 4.70 -11.21 -14.02
C ASP A 115 4.38 -9.70 -13.99
N VAL A 116 4.66 -9.01 -12.89
CA VAL A 116 4.34 -7.59 -12.70
C VAL A 116 5.63 -6.78 -12.72
N ALA A 117 5.67 -5.75 -13.57
CA ALA A 117 6.82 -4.85 -13.64
C ALA A 117 6.97 -4.06 -12.34
N VAL A 118 8.06 -4.27 -11.60
CA VAL A 118 8.36 -3.51 -10.37
C VAL A 118 9.57 -2.63 -10.62
N ALA A 119 9.41 -1.32 -10.47
CA ALA A 119 10.48 -0.36 -10.67
C ALA A 119 10.67 0.56 -9.47
N VAL A 120 11.88 1.12 -9.34
CA VAL A 120 12.23 2.08 -8.30
C VAL A 120 12.87 3.34 -8.87
N GLU A 121 12.32 4.50 -8.52
CA GLU A 121 12.89 5.81 -8.88
C GLU A 121 12.42 6.88 -7.89
N LYS A 122 13.35 7.66 -7.35
CA LYS A 122 13.05 8.72 -6.37
C LYS A 122 12.15 9.80 -6.94
N LYS A 123 12.35 10.19 -8.21
CA LYS A 123 11.52 11.19 -8.91
C LYS A 123 10.38 10.48 -9.66
N ARG A 124 9.19 10.42 -9.06
CA ARG A 124 8.07 9.62 -9.61
C ARG A 124 7.68 9.97 -11.04
N VAL A 125 7.72 11.25 -11.40
CA VAL A 125 7.48 11.71 -12.77
C VAL A 125 8.43 11.02 -13.75
N LYS A 126 9.74 11.13 -13.49
CA LYS A 126 10.78 10.46 -14.27
C LYS A 126 10.60 8.93 -14.31
N GLY A 127 10.22 8.33 -13.19
CA GLY A 127 9.97 6.88 -13.14
C GLY A 127 8.80 6.44 -14.02
N ILE A 128 7.72 7.23 -14.06
CA ILE A 128 6.56 6.97 -14.93
C ILE A 128 6.92 7.18 -16.41
N GLU A 129 7.70 8.22 -16.72
CA GLU A 129 8.21 8.46 -18.08
C GLU A 129 9.07 7.29 -18.56
N LEU A 130 10.05 6.87 -17.76
CA LEU A 130 10.93 5.75 -18.09
C LEU A 130 10.19 4.42 -18.20
N LEU A 131 9.15 4.18 -17.40
CA LEU A 131 8.29 3.00 -17.56
C LEU A 131 7.53 3.01 -18.90
N GLN A 132 7.11 4.16 -19.38
CA GLN A 132 6.40 4.25 -20.66
C GLN A 132 7.33 4.17 -21.87
N GLU A 133 8.58 4.62 -21.72
CA GLU A 133 9.61 4.59 -22.77
C GLU A 133 10.32 3.24 -22.88
N ASN A 134 10.44 2.50 -21.77
CA ASN A 134 11.19 1.25 -21.74
C ASN A 134 10.47 0.16 -22.57
N PRO A 135 11.15 -0.48 -23.55
CA PRO A 135 10.57 -1.53 -24.37
C PRO A 135 9.96 -2.70 -23.59
N ALA A 136 10.56 -3.07 -22.45
CA ALA A 136 10.10 -4.17 -21.61
C ALA A 136 8.79 -3.88 -20.86
N THR A 137 8.39 -2.60 -20.78
CA THR A 137 7.18 -2.16 -20.07
C THR A 137 6.27 -1.32 -20.97
N LYS A 138 6.45 -1.42 -22.29
CA LYS A 138 5.70 -0.61 -23.27
C LYS A 138 4.21 -0.96 -23.31
N ASP A 139 3.87 -2.20 -22.95
CA ASP A 139 2.53 -2.73 -22.86
C ASP A 139 1.85 -2.43 -21.51
N VAL A 140 2.52 -1.77 -20.56
CA VAL A 140 1.90 -1.37 -19.29
C VAL A 140 0.69 -0.47 -19.54
N GLU A 141 -0.41 -0.83 -18.87
CA GLU A 141 -1.72 -0.17 -19.00
C GLU A 141 -2.12 0.57 -17.71
N VAL A 142 -1.50 0.26 -16.57
CA VAL A 142 -1.77 0.95 -15.30
C VAL A 142 -0.53 0.96 -14.43
N ILE A 143 -0.27 2.10 -13.79
CA ILE A 143 0.82 2.27 -12.84
C ILE A 143 0.26 2.45 -11.43
N VAL A 144 0.70 1.61 -10.49
CA VAL A 144 0.44 1.74 -9.06
C VAL A 144 1.66 2.36 -8.38
N LEU A 145 1.50 3.53 -7.76
CA LEU A 145 2.55 4.20 -7.03
C LEU A 145 2.54 3.80 -5.56
N ASP A 146 3.65 3.26 -5.10
CA ASP A 146 3.87 2.94 -3.70
C ASP A 146 4.49 4.13 -2.93
N ASP A 147 3.89 4.43 -1.77
CA ASP A 147 4.16 5.56 -0.88
C ASP A 147 4.27 6.93 -1.58
N ALA A 148 3.29 7.27 -2.42
CA ALA A 148 3.35 8.46 -3.27
C ALA A 148 2.42 9.62 -2.87
N PHE A 149 1.70 9.53 -1.74
CA PHE A 149 0.71 10.56 -1.34
C PHE A 149 1.32 11.96 -1.14
N GLN A 150 2.57 12.05 -0.67
CA GLN A 150 3.32 13.32 -0.54
C GLN A 150 3.94 13.80 -1.86
N HIS A 151 3.98 12.95 -2.89
CA HIS A 151 4.69 13.21 -4.14
C HIS A 151 3.81 14.01 -5.11
N ARG A 152 3.49 15.25 -4.72
CA ARG A 152 2.59 16.16 -5.44
C ARG A 152 3.00 16.53 -6.87
N HIS A 153 4.22 16.22 -7.30
CA HIS A 153 4.62 16.38 -8.70
C HIS A 153 3.89 15.43 -9.65
N VAL A 154 3.34 14.32 -9.13
CA VAL A 154 2.45 13.45 -9.91
C VAL A 154 1.02 13.76 -9.52
N LYS A 155 0.16 13.95 -10.52
CA LYS A 155 -1.30 14.02 -10.35
C LYS A 155 -1.88 12.65 -10.72
N PRO A 156 -2.08 11.75 -9.74
CA PRO A 156 -2.71 10.46 -10.01
C PRO A 156 -4.19 10.67 -10.38
N GLY A 157 -4.79 9.73 -11.10
CA GLY A 157 -6.24 9.79 -11.35
C GLY A 157 -7.06 9.19 -10.21
N ILE A 158 -6.46 8.30 -9.40
CA ILE A 158 -7.00 7.92 -8.08
C ILE A 158 -5.89 8.03 -7.05
N ASN A 159 -6.15 8.78 -5.98
CA ASN A 159 -5.25 8.94 -4.85
C ASN A 159 -5.85 8.32 -3.57
N ILE A 160 -5.26 7.24 -3.10
CA ILE A 160 -5.70 6.45 -1.95
C ILE A 160 -4.86 6.84 -0.72
N LEU A 161 -5.55 7.31 0.32
CA LEU A 161 -4.98 7.63 1.62
C LEU A 161 -5.25 6.49 2.62
N LEU A 162 -4.19 5.88 3.14
CA LEU A 162 -4.27 4.90 4.21
C LEU A 162 -4.16 5.56 5.58
N VAL A 163 -5.02 5.12 6.50
CA VAL A 163 -5.10 5.60 7.88
C VAL A 163 -5.05 4.38 8.81
N ASP A 164 -4.05 4.30 9.67
CA ASP A 164 -3.96 3.18 10.62
C ASP A 164 -5.00 3.35 11.73
N TYR A 165 -5.90 2.37 11.90
CA TYR A 165 -6.94 2.37 12.92
C TYR A 165 -6.38 2.63 14.33
N HIS A 166 -5.22 2.05 14.66
CA HIS A 166 -4.62 2.20 15.98
C HIS A 166 -3.94 3.56 16.20
N ARG A 167 -3.76 4.34 15.13
CA ARG A 167 -2.99 5.60 15.12
C ARG A 167 -3.62 6.61 14.16
N LEU A 168 -4.85 7.00 14.46
CA LEU A 168 -5.60 7.96 13.65
C LEU A 168 -4.88 9.31 13.60
N PHE A 169 -4.70 9.86 12.40
CA PHE A 169 -3.97 11.12 12.19
C PHE A 169 -4.61 12.33 12.90
N ILE A 170 -5.90 12.25 13.25
CA ILE A 170 -6.65 13.32 13.91
C ILE A 170 -6.16 13.61 15.32
N TYR A 171 -5.55 12.62 15.96
CA TYR A 171 -5.00 12.73 17.32
C TYR A 171 -3.48 12.94 17.33
N ASP A 172 -2.84 13.01 16.16
CA ASP A 172 -1.39 13.08 16.02
C ASP A 172 -0.91 14.52 15.74
N LYS A 173 0.40 14.74 15.85
CA LYS A 173 1.07 16.01 15.58
C LYS A 173 2.08 15.87 14.44
N LEU A 174 2.48 17.00 13.88
CA LEU A 174 3.54 17.05 12.88
C LEU A 174 4.87 16.56 13.45
N LEU A 175 5.69 15.97 12.60
CA LEU A 175 7.09 15.67 12.90
C LEU A 175 7.83 16.95 13.34
N PRO A 176 8.77 16.86 14.29
CA PRO A 176 9.21 15.64 14.99
C PRO A 176 8.47 15.32 16.29
N ALA A 177 7.56 16.19 16.78
CA ALA A 177 6.79 15.94 18.00
C ALA A 177 5.82 14.76 17.88
N GLY A 178 5.18 14.60 16.73
CA GLY A 178 4.32 13.45 16.40
C GLY A 178 4.81 12.75 15.14
N ARG A 179 3.91 12.07 14.42
CA ARG A 179 4.28 11.25 13.25
C ARG A 179 3.76 11.80 11.93
N LEU A 180 3.01 12.90 11.93
CA LEU A 180 2.48 13.45 10.69
C LEU A 180 3.60 14.05 9.82
N ARG A 181 3.70 13.55 8.59
CA ARG A 181 4.58 14.06 7.53
C ARG A 181 4.02 15.33 6.90
N GLU A 182 2.73 15.56 7.02
CA GLU A 182 2.06 16.75 6.52
C GLU A 182 0.80 17.06 7.33
N PRO A 183 0.28 18.30 7.26
CA PRO A 183 -0.92 18.66 8.00
C PRO A 183 -2.12 17.78 7.63
N VAL A 184 -3.03 17.58 8.58
CA VAL A 184 -4.28 16.81 8.39
C VAL A 184 -5.10 17.31 7.20
N SER A 185 -5.06 18.61 6.90
CA SER A 185 -5.70 19.20 5.71
C SER A 185 -5.23 18.59 4.38
N GLY A 186 -4.07 17.93 4.37
CA GLY A 186 -3.58 17.15 3.25
C GLY A 186 -4.51 16.02 2.82
N LYS A 187 -5.38 15.53 3.72
CA LYS A 187 -6.40 14.51 3.42
C LYS A 187 -7.32 14.91 2.28
N ARG A 188 -7.54 16.22 2.05
CA ARG A 188 -8.36 16.77 0.95
C ARG A 188 -7.95 16.23 -0.43
N ARG A 189 -6.69 15.85 -0.61
CA ARG A 189 -6.18 15.35 -1.91
C ARG A 189 -6.50 13.88 -2.17
N ALA A 190 -7.11 13.17 -1.23
CA ALA A 190 -7.47 11.78 -1.40
C ALA A 190 -8.83 11.66 -2.09
N ASP A 191 -8.96 10.77 -3.07
CA ASP A 191 -10.24 10.37 -3.65
C ASP A 191 -10.86 9.21 -2.84
N ILE A 192 -10.00 8.44 -2.18
CA ILE A 192 -10.36 7.30 -1.34
C ILE A 192 -9.54 7.35 -0.06
N VAL A 193 -10.19 7.14 1.07
CA VAL A 193 -9.58 6.96 2.38
C VAL A 193 -9.89 5.55 2.86
N ILE A 194 -8.85 4.80 3.23
CA ILE A 194 -8.99 3.46 3.79
C ILE A 194 -8.46 3.46 5.21
N VAL A 195 -9.33 3.11 6.16
CA VAL A 195 -8.93 2.85 7.55
C VAL A 195 -8.44 1.40 7.64
N THR A 196 -7.14 1.24 7.84
CA THR A 196 -6.45 -0.04 7.80
C THR A 196 -6.28 -0.64 9.19
N LYS A 197 -6.06 -1.96 9.26
CA LYS A 197 -5.85 -2.71 10.51
C LYS A 197 -7.01 -2.56 11.50
N CYS A 198 -8.22 -2.44 10.97
CA CYS A 198 -9.41 -2.48 11.80
C CYS A 198 -9.50 -3.85 12.50
N PRO A 199 -9.80 -3.91 13.81
CA PRO A 199 -10.12 -5.14 14.48
C PRO A 199 -11.30 -5.84 13.78
N LYS A 200 -11.24 -7.17 13.67
CA LYS A 200 -12.32 -7.96 13.05
C LYS A 200 -13.66 -7.83 13.77
N ASP A 201 -13.61 -7.56 15.07
CA ASP A 201 -14.76 -7.46 15.96
C ASP A 201 -15.27 -6.01 16.14
N LEU A 202 -14.90 -5.10 15.22
CA LEU A 202 -15.30 -3.69 15.29
C LEU A 202 -16.83 -3.54 15.25
N LYS A 203 -17.38 -2.79 16.20
CA LYS A 203 -18.84 -2.65 16.34
C LYS A 203 -19.41 -1.57 15.41
N PRO A 204 -20.68 -1.66 15.00
CA PRO A 204 -21.35 -0.63 14.18
C PRO A 204 -21.20 0.81 14.70
N MET A 205 -21.22 0.99 16.02
CA MET A 205 -21.01 2.32 16.62
C MET A 205 -19.58 2.85 16.41
N GLU A 206 -18.56 2.00 16.45
CA GLU A 206 -17.17 2.40 16.26
C GLU A 206 -16.93 2.87 14.82
N TYR A 207 -17.51 2.19 13.82
CA TYR A 207 -17.48 2.67 12.44
C TYR A 207 -18.07 4.08 12.30
N ARG A 208 -19.21 4.35 12.95
CA ARG A 208 -19.86 5.68 12.93
C ARG A 208 -18.99 6.74 13.59
N VAL A 209 -18.37 6.43 14.72
CA VAL A 209 -17.44 7.34 15.41
C VAL A 209 -16.25 7.64 14.53
N LEU A 210 -15.61 6.63 13.92
CA LEU A 210 -14.48 6.81 13.00
C LEU A 210 -14.86 7.66 11.80
N THR A 211 -16.03 7.39 11.20
CA THR A 211 -16.52 8.13 10.03
C THR A 211 -16.70 9.60 10.35
N LYS A 212 -17.32 9.90 11.49
CA LYS A 212 -17.51 11.28 11.96
C LYS A 212 -16.18 11.94 12.33
N ALA A 213 -15.29 11.23 13.01
CA ALA A 213 -14.02 11.77 13.49
C ALA A 213 -13.05 12.06 12.34
N LEU A 214 -13.06 11.25 11.27
CA LEU A 214 -12.25 11.49 10.08
C LEU A 214 -12.70 12.70 9.28
N ASP A 215 -13.97 13.13 9.42
CA ASP A 215 -14.53 14.35 8.83
C ASP A 215 -14.14 14.50 7.34
N LEU A 216 -14.54 13.52 6.54
CA LEU A 216 -14.18 13.43 5.12
C LEU A 216 -15.11 14.25 4.25
N PHE A 217 -14.59 14.72 3.12
CA PHE A 217 -15.41 15.45 2.14
C PHE A 217 -16.35 14.48 1.39
N PRO A 218 -17.52 14.94 0.90
CA PRO A 218 -18.50 14.07 0.24
C PRO A 218 -17.99 13.30 -0.98
N TYR A 219 -16.95 13.80 -1.67
CA TYR A 219 -16.35 13.12 -2.82
C TYR A 219 -15.39 11.98 -2.44
N GLN A 220 -14.99 11.89 -1.17
CA GLN A 220 -14.01 10.90 -0.70
C GLN A 220 -14.72 9.60 -0.35
N GLY A 221 -14.35 8.52 -1.02
CA GLY A 221 -14.82 7.19 -0.62
C GLY A 221 -14.15 6.76 0.69
N LEU A 222 -14.94 6.27 1.66
CA LEU A 222 -14.42 5.73 2.92
C LEU A 222 -14.59 4.22 2.96
N TYR A 223 -13.48 3.52 3.20
CA TYR A 223 -13.44 2.07 3.32
C TYR A 223 -12.73 1.65 4.61
N PHE A 224 -13.09 0.46 5.09
CA PHE A 224 -12.46 -0.14 6.26
C PHE A 224 -11.86 -1.49 5.88
N THR A 225 -10.64 -1.74 6.31
CA THR A 225 -9.95 -3.00 6.06
C THR A 225 -9.34 -3.58 7.32
N THR A 226 -9.35 -4.91 7.41
CA THR A 226 -8.63 -5.69 8.42
C THR A 226 -7.43 -6.38 7.78
N ILE A 227 -6.49 -6.82 8.61
CA ILE A 227 -5.43 -7.74 8.21
C ILE A 227 -5.87 -9.17 8.50
N ASN A 228 -5.55 -10.06 7.56
CA ASN A 228 -5.65 -11.50 7.75
C ASN A 228 -4.30 -12.16 7.48
N TYR A 229 -3.98 -13.19 8.27
CA TYR A 229 -2.83 -14.04 8.04
C TYR A 229 -3.22 -15.16 7.09
N ARG A 230 -2.39 -15.40 6.09
CA ARG A 230 -2.48 -16.59 5.24
C ARG A 230 -1.72 -17.76 5.89
N ALA A 231 -1.77 -18.91 5.25
CA ALA A 231 -0.95 -20.05 5.62
C ALA A 231 0.54 -19.65 5.65
N PRO A 232 1.28 -19.94 6.75
CA PRO A 232 2.73 -19.84 6.80
C PRO A 232 3.40 -20.52 5.61
N GLN A 233 4.51 -19.96 5.13
CA GLN A 233 5.27 -20.49 4.01
C GLN A 233 6.73 -20.63 4.39
N TYR A 234 7.38 -21.72 4.00
CA TYR A 234 8.80 -21.87 4.24
C TYR A 234 9.59 -20.79 3.52
N VAL A 235 10.52 -20.18 4.24
CA VAL A 235 11.40 -19.18 3.65
C VAL A 235 12.27 -19.88 2.60
N PHE A 236 13.08 -20.85 2.97
CA PHE A 236 14.10 -21.41 2.06
C PHE A 236 13.63 -22.55 1.14
N GLY A 237 12.35 -22.55 0.77
CA GLY A 237 11.76 -23.59 -0.08
C GLY A 237 10.95 -24.60 0.73
N GLY A 238 9.88 -25.12 0.12
CA GLY A 238 8.87 -25.93 0.79
C GLY A 238 7.46 -25.45 0.48
N ASN A 239 6.47 -26.27 0.83
CA ASN A 239 5.06 -25.93 0.64
C ASN A 239 4.54 -25.03 1.77
N GLU A 240 3.36 -24.44 1.57
CA GLU A 240 2.65 -23.78 2.67
C GLU A 240 2.27 -24.78 3.78
N VAL A 241 2.29 -24.31 5.02
CA VAL A 241 1.92 -25.07 6.22
C VAL A 241 0.62 -24.49 6.75
N LYS A 242 -0.36 -25.34 7.06
CA LYS A 242 -1.62 -24.86 7.67
C LYS A 242 -1.34 -24.34 9.08
N MET A 243 -2.04 -23.28 9.48
CA MET A 243 -1.85 -22.71 10.82
C MET A 243 -2.18 -23.73 11.92
N GLU A 244 -3.14 -24.61 11.67
CA GLU A 244 -3.58 -25.64 12.60
C GLU A 244 -2.51 -26.70 12.87
N GLU A 245 -1.63 -26.97 11.91
CA GLU A 245 -0.52 -27.92 12.06
C GLU A 245 0.56 -27.39 13.02
N LEU A 246 0.62 -26.06 13.19
CA LEU A 246 1.55 -25.40 14.10
C LEU A 246 1.00 -25.27 15.52
N LYS A 247 -0.23 -25.71 15.80
CA LYS A 247 -0.89 -25.50 17.09
C LYS A 247 -0.08 -26.02 18.28
N ASP A 248 0.54 -27.18 18.13
CA ASP A 248 1.35 -27.81 19.18
C ASP A 248 2.83 -27.39 19.13
N HIS A 249 3.21 -26.47 18.23
CA HIS A 249 4.60 -26.02 18.10
C HIS A 249 4.95 -24.92 19.10
N HIS A 250 6.19 -24.96 19.58
CA HIS A 250 6.85 -23.86 20.26
C HIS A 250 7.43 -22.90 19.21
N VAL A 251 6.89 -21.68 19.15
CA VAL A 251 7.23 -20.72 18.08
C VAL A 251 8.18 -19.64 18.58
N LEU A 252 9.29 -19.46 17.87
CA LEU A 252 10.10 -18.24 17.93
C LEU A 252 9.54 -17.20 16.95
N LEU A 253 8.93 -16.15 17.45
CA LEU A 253 8.42 -15.05 16.64
C LEU A 253 9.53 -14.01 16.40
N LEU A 254 9.92 -13.81 15.14
CA LEU A 254 10.85 -12.76 14.74
C LEU A 254 10.08 -11.58 14.15
N ALA A 255 10.35 -10.37 14.66
CA ALA A 255 9.66 -9.18 14.21
C ALA A 255 10.59 -7.96 14.18
N GLY A 256 10.99 -7.56 12.98
CA GLY A 256 11.72 -6.32 12.68
C GLY A 256 10.81 -5.30 12.01
N ILE A 257 9.62 -5.08 12.60
CA ILE A 257 8.57 -4.20 12.09
C ILE A 257 8.20 -3.10 13.09
N ALA A 258 7.50 -2.06 12.63
CA ALA A 258 7.11 -0.91 13.45
C ALA A 258 6.25 -1.21 14.70
N SER A 259 5.60 -2.38 14.80
CA SER A 259 4.81 -2.75 15.99
C SER A 259 4.66 -4.26 16.21
N PRO A 260 5.70 -4.94 16.76
CA PRO A 260 5.68 -6.38 17.02
C PRO A 260 4.54 -6.83 17.93
N LYS A 261 4.18 -6.00 18.93
CA LYS A 261 3.12 -6.31 19.92
C LYS A 261 1.75 -6.62 19.31
N HIS A 262 1.42 -6.05 18.15
CA HIS A 262 0.15 -6.38 17.48
C HIS A 262 0.18 -7.81 16.95
N MET A 263 1.29 -8.21 16.32
CA MET A 263 1.46 -9.57 15.83
C MET A 263 1.48 -10.59 16.97
N GLU A 264 2.12 -10.27 18.10
CA GLU A 264 2.06 -11.11 19.31
C GLU A 264 0.61 -11.34 19.76
N LYS A 265 -0.18 -10.26 19.85
CA LYS A 265 -1.58 -10.32 20.25
C LYS A 265 -2.44 -11.08 19.24
N ASP A 266 -2.22 -10.87 17.95
CA ASP A 266 -3.01 -11.52 16.89
C ASP A 266 -2.68 -13.02 16.75
N LEU A 267 -1.54 -13.46 17.30
CA LEU A 267 -1.10 -14.86 17.34
C LEU A 267 -1.23 -15.51 18.72
N GLU A 268 -1.72 -14.77 19.72
CA GLU A 268 -1.92 -15.27 21.07
C GLU A 268 -2.85 -16.50 21.07
N GLY A 269 -2.42 -17.57 21.74
CA GLY A 269 -3.17 -18.81 21.84
C GLY A 269 -3.21 -19.67 20.56
N LYS A 270 -2.48 -19.30 19.50
CA LYS A 270 -2.41 -20.11 18.27
C LYS A 270 -1.39 -21.24 18.29
N PHE A 271 -0.43 -21.18 19.22
CA PHE A 271 0.71 -22.09 19.33
C PHE A 271 0.87 -22.56 20.78
N ALA A 272 1.60 -23.65 21.02
CA ALA A 272 1.83 -24.19 22.36
C ALA A 272 2.55 -23.18 23.26
N SER A 273 3.51 -22.45 22.70
CA SER A 273 4.09 -21.27 23.33
C SER A 273 4.69 -20.34 22.27
N THR A 274 4.79 -19.06 22.58
CA THR A 274 5.47 -18.09 21.71
C THR A 274 6.54 -17.33 22.48
N ARG A 275 7.74 -17.27 21.91
CA ARG A 275 8.83 -16.41 22.38
C ARG A 275 9.13 -15.39 21.29
N THR A 276 9.13 -14.10 21.60
CA THR A 276 9.43 -13.06 20.60
C THR A 276 10.87 -12.56 20.69
N LEU A 277 11.52 -12.41 19.53
CA LEU A 277 12.69 -11.58 19.36
C LEU A 277 12.37 -10.39 18.44
N ALA A 278 12.28 -9.22 19.05
CA ALA A 278 11.99 -7.97 18.36
C ALA A 278 13.30 -7.28 17.91
N PHE A 279 13.29 -6.75 16.68
CA PHE A 279 14.36 -5.96 16.08
C PHE A 279 13.84 -4.59 15.62
N PRO A 280 14.72 -3.61 15.40
CA PRO A 280 14.31 -2.33 14.81
C PRO A 280 13.67 -2.48 13.42
N ASP A 281 12.86 -1.50 13.02
CA ASP A 281 12.25 -1.46 11.70
C ASP A 281 13.32 -1.35 10.60
N HIS A 282 13.21 -2.17 9.55
CA HIS A 282 14.24 -2.34 8.51
C HIS A 282 15.62 -2.80 9.04
N HIS A 283 15.66 -3.57 10.13
CA HIS A 283 16.89 -4.19 10.63
C HIS A 283 17.50 -5.18 9.63
N MET A 284 18.77 -5.00 9.28
CA MET A 284 19.53 -5.96 8.47
C MET A 284 20.19 -6.97 9.40
N PHE A 285 19.84 -8.25 9.24
CA PHE A 285 20.32 -9.33 10.10
C PHE A 285 21.80 -9.64 9.83
N ARG A 286 22.65 -9.46 10.84
CA ARG A 286 24.08 -9.77 10.80
C ARG A 286 24.35 -11.15 11.39
N ARG A 287 25.54 -11.71 11.18
CA ARG A 287 25.95 -13.01 11.77
C ARG A 287 25.73 -13.10 13.28
N LYS A 288 25.93 -12.00 14.03
CA LYS A 288 25.64 -11.96 15.48
C LYS A 288 24.16 -12.08 15.80
N ASP A 289 23.29 -11.48 14.97
CA ASP A 289 21.84 -11.60 15.11
C ASP A 289 21.39 -13.02 14.80
N ILE A 290 21.96 -13.63 13.74
CA ILE A 290 21.70 -15.02 13.37
C ILE A 290 22.11 -15.99 14.48
N ALA A 291 23.29 -15.80 15.09
CA ALA A 291 23.71 -16.58 16.25
C ALA A 291 22.73 -16.46 17.43
N ARG A 292 22.25 -15.24 17.71
CA ARG A 292 21.24 -14.99 18.76
C ARG A 292 19.89 -15.65 18.44
N ILE A 293 19.47 -15.65 17.17
CA ILE A 293 18.24 -16.31 16.73
C ILE A 293 18.39 -17.82 16.88
N SER A 294 19.52 -18.40 16.45
CA SER A 294 19.81 -19.83 16.57
C SER A 294 19.84 -20.28 18.03
N GLU A 295 20.50 -19.53 18.93
CA GLU A 295 20.49 -19.80 20.37
C GLU A 295 19.06 -19.81 20.94
N ALA A 296 18.26 -18.80 20.61
CA ALA A 296 16.89 -18.69 21.10
C ALA A 296 15.97 -19.78 20.54
N PHE A 297 16.17 -20.18 19.28
CA PHE A 297 15.43 -21.27 18.63
C PHE A 297 15.81 -22.62 19.23
N ASN A 298 17.10 -22.86 19.45
CA ASN A 298 17.62 -24.09 20.03
C ASN A 298 17.17 -24.31 21.48
N ALA A 299 16.89 -23.24 22.21
CA ALA A 299 16.32 -23.29 23.56
C ALA A 299 14.82 -23.66 23.60
N LEU A 300 14.12 -23.73 22.45
CA LEU A 300 12.71 -24.11 22.42
C LEU A 300 12.54 -25.65 22.46
N PRO A 301 11.52 -26.17 23.17
CA PRO A 301 11.16 -27.59 23.12
C PRO A 301 10.63 -27.99 21.73
N HIS A 302 10.68 -29.29 21.41
CA HIS A 302 10.09 -29.83 20.19
C HIS A 302 8.60 -30.18 20.39
N PRO A 303 7.75 -30.06 19.35
CA PRO A 303 8.06 -29.53 18.01
C PRO A 303 8.21 -28.00 18.03
N ARG A 304 9.09 -27.43 17.20
CA ARG A 304 9.42 -25.99 17.19
C ARG A 304 9.45 -25.41 15.80
N ALA A 305 9.16 -24.11 15.69
CA ALA A 305 9.24 -23.37 14.43
C ALA A 305 9.69 -21.93 14.66
N ILE A 306 10.19 -21.29 13.60
CA ILE A 306 10.44 -19.85 13.58
C ILE A 306 9.43 -19.22 12.66
N ILE A 307 8.69 -18.22 13.14
CA ILE A 307 7.74 -17.45 12.32
C ILE A 307 8.22 -16.01 12.24
N THR A 308 8.23 -15.46 11.02
CA THR A 308 8.65 -14.07 10.76
C THR A 308 7.69 -13.37 9.80
N THR A 309 7.84 -12.06 9.61
CA THR A 309 7.06 -11.31 8.61
C THR A 309 7.63 -11.46 7.21
N GLU A 310 6.83 -11.25 6.15
CA GLU A 310 7.35 -11.24 4.76
C GLU A 310 8.49 -10.23 4.58
N LYS A 311 8.38 -9.07 5.24
CA LYS A 311 9.40 -8.02 5.21
C LYS A 311 10.73 -8.44 5.84
N ASP A 312 10.66 -9.17 6.94
CA ASP A 312 11.84 -9.70 7.63
C ASP A 312 12.41 -10.91 6.89
N ALA A 313 11.55 -11.76 6.32
CA ALA A 313 11.95 -12.92 5.53
C ALA A 313 12.82 -12.53 4.34
N VAL A 314 12.46 -11.48 3.61
CA VAL A 314 13.29 -10.92 2.53
C VAL A 314 14.70 -10.58 3.00
N ARG A 315 14.85 -10.03 4.21
CA ARG A 315 16.14 -9.68 4.80
C ARG A 315 16.90 -10.88 5.36
N LEU A 316 16.18 -11.86 5.93
CA LEU A 316 16.73 -13.11 6.45
C LEU A 316 17.28 -14.01 5.32
N ARG A 317 16.67 -13.98 4.13
CA ARG A 317 17.19 -14.70 2.95
C ARG A 317 18.58 -14.24 2.54
N ALA A 318 18.85 -12.94 2.66
CA ALA A 318 20.14 -12.35 2.34
C ALA A 318 21.14 -12.45 3.52
N ALA A 319 20.72 -12.99 4.67
CA ALA A 319 21.57 -13.07 5.86
C ALA A 319 22.52 -14.27 5.77
N GLU A 320 23.78 -14.04 6.15
CA GLU A 320 24.79 -15.09 6.22
C GLU A 320 24.83 -15.76 7.60
N GLY A 321 25.26 -17.02 7.63
CA GLY A 321 25.53 -17.76 8.86
C GLY A 321 24.34 -18.52 9.44
N MET A 322 23.25 -18.65 8.68
CA MET A 322 22.10 -19.48 9.06
C MET A 322 22.38 -20.94 8.73
N ASP A 323 22.27 -21.82 9.72
CA ASP A 323 22.39 -23.26 9.57
C ASP A 323 21.16 -23.90 8.88
N GLU A 324 21.31 -25.13 8.39
CA GLU A 324 20.25 -25.83 7.64
C GLU A 324 19.04 -26.19 8.50
N GLU A 325 19.24 -26.45 9.80
CA GLU A 325 18.14 -26.72 10.73
C GLU A 325 17.25 -25.48 10.87
N MET A 326 17.84 -24.30 11.04
CA MET A 326 17.11 -23.05 11.14
C MET A 326 16.39 -22.71 9.82
N LYS A 327 17.04 -22.93 8.67
CA LYS A 327 16.40 -22.73 7.35
C LYS A 327 15.17 -23.62 7.18
N ALA A 328 15.27 -24.88 7.60
CA ALA A 328 14.19 -25.86 7.48
C ALA A 328 12.97 -25.55 8.37
N HIS A 329 13.13 -24.73 9.40
CA HIS A 329 12.05 -24.36 10.34
C HIS A 329 11.63 -22.89 10.24
N LEU A 330 12.21 -22.11 9.32
CA LEU A 330 11.88 -20.70 9.15
C LEU A 330 10.70 -20.51 8.20
N LEU A 331 9.61 -19.99 8.74
CA LEU A 331 8.37 -19.67 8.06
C LEU A 331 8.17 -18.16 7.97
N GLU A 332 7.84 -17.66 6.80
CA GLU A 332 7.24 -16.33 6.63
C GLU A 332 5.73 -16.44 6.79
N LEU A 333 5.11 -15.47 7.48
CA LEU A 333 3.67 -15.41 7.69
C LEU A 333 3.08 -14.31 6.79
N PRO A 334 2.50 -14.67 5.63
CA PRO A 334 1.99 -13.68 4.70
C PRO A 334 0.73 -13.01 5.24
N ILE A 335 0.58 -11.73 4.93
CA ILE A 335 -0.65 -10.99 5.24
C ILE A 335 -1.43 -10.64 3.99
N GLN A 336 -2.74 -10.57 4.14
CA GLN A 336 -3.67 -10.06 3.14
C GLN A 336 -4.61 -9.03 3.77
N VAL A 337 -5.18 -8.20 2.90
CA VAL A 337 -6.15 -7.17 3.25
C VAL A 337 -7.52 -7.67 2.87
N ASP A 338 -8.44 -7.63 3.83
CA ASP A 338 -9.85 -7.94 3.59
C ASP A 338 -10.68 -6.70 3.91
N PHE A 339 -11.61 -6.37 3.02
CA PHE A 339 -12.52 -5.26 3.20
C PHE A 339 -13.63 -5.65 4.17
N MET A 340 -14.02 -4.70 5.01
CA MET A 340 -15.12 -4.85 5.96
C MET A 340 -16.41 -4.25 5.37
N LEU A 341 -17.54 -4.50 6.03
CA LEU A 341 -18.85 -3.93 5.66
C LEU A 341 -19.27 -4.24 4.22
N GLU A 342 -18.81 -5.37 3.67
CA GLU A 342 -19.09 -5.80 2.28
C GLU A 342 -18.71 -4.76 1.20
N GLN A 343 -17.79 -3.84 1.54
CA GLN A 343 -17.40 -2.74 0.65
C GLN A 343 -16.43 -3.16 -0.46
N GLU A 344 -16.01 -4.43 -0.48
CA GLU A 344 -15.00 -4.96 -1.40
C GLU A 344 -15.40 -4.77 -2.86
N ASN A 345 -16.62 -5.20 -3.22
CA ASN A 345 -17.09 -5.15 -4.60
C ASN A 345 -17.19 -3.71 -5.10
N THR A 346 -17.72 -2.80 -4.27
CA THR A 346 -17.81 -1.37 -4.61
C THR A 346 -16.43 -0.74 -4.80
N PHE A 347 -15.46 -1.10 -3.95
CA PHE A 347 -14.07 -0.65 -4.12
C PHE A 347 -13.48 -1.17 -5.43
N ASN A 348 -13.61 -2.48 -5.66
CA ASN A 348 -13.06 -3.17 -6.82
C ASN A 348 -13.63 -2.63 -8.13
N GLU A 349 -14.93 -2.46 -8.22
CA GLU A 349 -15.60 -1.88 -9.38
C GLU A 349 -15.12 -0.45 -9.66
N LYS A 350 -14.94 0.38 -8.61
CA LYS A 350 -14.42 1.75 -8.76
C LYS A 350 -13.01 1.76 -9.35
N ILE A 351 -12.13 0.90 -8.84
CA ILE A 351 -10.75 0.79 -9.33
C ILE A 351 -10.72 0.25 -10.77
N ILE A 352 -11.41 -0.87 -11.04
CA ILE A 352 -11.45 -1.51 -12.37
C ILE A 352 -12.06 -0.55 -13.40
N SER A 353 -13.14 0.14 -13.06
CA SER A 353 -13.80 1.10 -13.95
C SER A 353 -12.89 2.28 -14.30
N TYR A 354 -12.11 2.76 -13.33
CA TYR A 354 -11.13 3.81 -13.58
C TYR A 354 -10.05 3.35 -14.57
N VAL A 355 -9.48 2.16 -14.36
CA VAL A 355 -8.46 1.62 -15.28
C VAL A 355 -9.05 1.41 -16.68
N ARG A 356 -10.23 0.78 -16.79
CA ARG A 356 -10.89 0.53 -18.08
C ARG A 356 -11.24 1.82 -18.84
N LYS A 357 -11.73 2.87 -18.16
CA LYS A 357 -12.15 4.14 -18.79
C LYS A 357 -10.98 5.01 -19.26
N ASN A 358 -9.78 4.73 -18.77
CA ASN A 358 -8.58 5.50 -19.04
C ASN A 358 -7.49 4.63 -19.71
N SER A 359 -7.80 3.41 -20.14
CA SER A 359 -6.87 2.60 -20.92
C SER A 359 -6.64 3.22 -22.30
N ARG A 360 -5.48 2.99 -22.89
CA ARG A 360 -5.11 3.52 -24.22
C ARG A 360 -6.18 3.23 -25.28
N ASP A 361 -6.73 2.03 -25.29
CA ASP A 361 -7.76 1.62 -26.25
C ASP A 361 -9.07 2.42 -26.06
N SER A 362 -9.48 2.66 -24.82
CA SER A 362 -10.68 3.46 -24.52
C SER A 362 -10.52 4.93 -24.94
N ILE A 363 -9.31 5.49 -24.80
CA ILE A 363 -8.99 6.87 -25.20
C ILE A 363 -8.97 6.99 -26.73
N LEU A 364 -8.44 5.99 -27.43
CA LEU A 364 -8.42 5.96 -28.90
C LEU A 364 -9.83 5.84 -29.51
N VAL A 365 -10.71 5.05 -28.89
CA VAL A 365 -12.12 4.94 -29.30
C VAL A 365 -12.83 6.28 -29.12
N LYS A 366 -12.67 6.95 -27.96
CA LYS A 366 -13.22 8.31 -27.76
C LYS A 366 -12.72 9.32 -28.78
N ARG A 367 -11.40 9.35 -29.06
CA ARG A 367 -10.83 10.25 -30.09
C ARG A 367 -11.38 9.96 -31.49
N LYS A 368 -11.66 8.71 -31.83
CA LYS A 368 -12.32 8.35 -33.11
C LYS A 368 -13.77 8.80 -33.17
N ASP A 369 -14.53 8.66 -32.09
CA ASP A 369 -15.92 9.12 -32.03
C ASP A 369 -16.02 10.65 -32.00
N ASP A 370 -15.08 11.35 -31.36
CA ASP A 370 -14.96 12.83 -31.39
C ASP A 370 -14.52 13.36 -32.78
N HIS A 371 -13.99 12.50 -33.66
CA HIS A 371 -13.59 12.83 -35.03
C HIS A 371 -14.53 12.26 -36.10
N LYS A 372 -15.68 11.67 -35.73
CA LYS A 372 -16.75 11.43 -36.70
C LYS A 372 -17.34 12.78 -37.12
N PRO A 373 -17.46 13.06 -38.43
CA PRO A 373 -18.16 14.24 -38.90
C PRO A 373 -19.61 14.18 -38.38
N LYS A 374 -20.07 15.29 -37.78
CA LYS A 374 -21.49 15.50 -37.47
C LYS A 374 -22.24 15.82 -38.76
N ASP A 375 -22.43 14.81 -39.60
CA ASP A 375 -23.41 14.80 -40.69
C ASP A 375 -24.17 13.48 -40.57
N SER A 376 -25.49 13.40 -40.56
CA SER A 376 -26.58 14.35 -40.78
C SER A 376 -27.87 13.62 -40.36
N HIS A 377 -28.91 14.35 -39.94
CA HIS A 377 -30.31 14.07 -40.32
C HIS A 377 -31.19 15.22 -39.82
N HIS A 378 -31.27 16.27 -40.65
CA HIS A 378 -32.46 17.10 -40.71
C HIS A 378 -33.55 16.28 -41.42
N THR A 379 -34.51 15.74 -40.66
CA THR A 379 -35.81 15.39 -41.21
C THR A 379 -36.73 16.59 -41.01
N GLY A 380 -37.09 17.22 -42.13
CA GLY A 380 -38.03 18.33 -42.16
C GLY A 380 -39.42 17.86 -41.74
N ASN A 381 -39.97 18.48 -40.71
CA ASN A 381 -41.40 18.50 -40.43
C ASN A 381 -41.89 19.94 -40.59
N GLY A 382 -42.25 20.30 -41.83
CA GLY A 382 -43.10 21.46 -42.10
C GLY A 382 -44.56 21.08 -41.86
N PRO A 383 -45.34 21.85 -41.07
CA PRO A 383 -46.74 21.53 -40.82
C PRO A 383 -47.59 21.78 -42.08
N ARG A 384 -48.32 20.73 -42.51
CA ARG A 384 -49.34 20.82 -43.56
C ARG A 384 -50.54 21.61 -43.04
N THR A 385 -50.80 22.75 -43.65
CA THR A 385 -52.10 23.43 -43.64
C THR A 385 -53.01 22.75 -44.67
N ILE A 386 -54.14 22.21 -44.21
CA ILE A 386 -55.27 21.84 -45.07
C ILE A 386 -56.49 22.54 -44.48
N SER A 387 -57.12 23.39 -45.29
CA SER A 387 -58.35 24.11 -44.95
C SER A 387 -59.55 23.55 -45.73
N PHE A 388 -60.70 23.67 -45.06
CA PHE A 388 -62.08 23.77 -45.55
C PHE A 388 -62.98 22.52 -45.62
N ARG A 389 -64.01 22.60 -44.74
CA ARG A 389 -65.46 22.68 -45.00
C ARG A 389 -66.35 21.46 -44.78
N ASP A 390 -67.31 21.68 -43.87
CA ASP A 390 -68.75 21.39 -43.92
C ASP A 390 -69.22 20.06 -44.52
N HIS A 391 -69.65 19.12 -43.68
CA HIS A 391 -71.07 18.87 -43.37
C HIS A 391 -71.25 17.80 -42.27
#